data_AF-A0A5M5BU22-F1
#
_entry.id   AF-A0A5M5BU22-F1
#
_cell.length_a   1.000
_cell.length_b   1.000
_cell.length_c   1.000
_cell.angle_alpha   90.00
_cell.angle_beta   90.00
_cell.angle_gamma   90.00
#
_symmetry.space_group_name_H-M   'P 1'
#
loop_
_entity.id
_entity.type
_entity.pdbx_description
1 polymer ?
#
loop_
_entity_poly.entity_id
_entity_poly.type
_entity_poly.pdbx_seq_one_letter_code
_entity_poly.pdbx_strand_id
1 'polypeptide(L)'
;MKQTDRDSLQRWEEFKEDIYKDVPVEENLSRAEIEKHRTWLEAHPIEWIKFFFLAYAKSEFADFQKKAIKRCLANDEWYEVLSWARSLSKSTVTMFIVMFLVLTGRRKNVIMASATEDAAIRLLKPYKTNFEKNGRLKAYYGNLVNPGSWKESNFILKHG
;
A
#
# COMPACT_ATOMS: atom_id res chain seq x y z
N MET A 1 -18.70 28.58 -4.67
CA MET A 1 -18.08 27.58 -5.56
C MET A 1 -19.02 26.37 -5.61
N LYS A 2 -19.42 25.90 -6.80
CA LYS A 2 -20.34 24.77 -6.91
C LYS A 2 -19.61 23.48 -6.51
N GLN A 3 -20.37 22.47 -6.05
CA GLN A 3 -19.81 21.18 -5.63
C GLN A 3 -18.97 20.52 -6.75
N THR A 4 -19.45 20.61 -7.99
CA THR A 4 -18.77 20.13 -9.19
C THR A 4 -17.40 20.78 -9.41
N ASP A 5 -17.27 22.06 -9.07
CA ASP A 5 -16.02 22.80 -9.25
C ASP A 5 -14.99 22.36 -8.20
N ARG A 6 -15.45 22.06 -6.97
CA ARG A 6 -14.61 21.50 -5.89
C ARG A 6 -14.09 20.11 -6.26
N ASP A 7 -14.98 19.24 -6.74
CA ASP A 7 -14.62 17.86 -7.11
C ASP A 7 -13.66 17.84 -8.30
N SER A 8 -13.84 18.73 -9.27
CA SER A 8 -12.95 18.86 -10.43
C SER A 8 -11.57 19.37 -10.05
N LEU A 9 -11.50 20.34 -9.13
CA LEU A 9 -10.25 20.88 -8.61
C LEU A 9 -9.47 19.83 -7.81
N GLN A 10 -10.16 19.06 -6.97
CA GLN A 10 -9.57 17.94 -6.25
C GLN A 10 -9.01 16.86 -7.20
N ARG A 11 -9.78 16.46 -8.23
CA ARG A 11 -9.31 15.49 -9.24
C ARG A 11 -8.05 15.98 -9.96
N TRP A 12 -8.00 17.27 -10.28
CA TRP A 12 -6.84 17.88 -10.91
C TRP A 12 -5.60 17.87 -10.01
N GLU A 13 -5.76 18.16 -8.71
CA GLU A 13 -4.68 18.08 -7.72
C GLU A 13 -4.17 16.64 -7.54
N GLU A 14 -5.08 15.66 -7.46
CA GLU A 14 -4.74 14.23 -7.39
C GLU A 14 -3.99 13.77 -8.64
N PHE A 15 -4.48 14.14 -9.84
CA PHE A 15 -3.83 13.82 -11.11
C PHE A 15 -2.42 14.40 -11.22
N LYS A 16 -2.22 15.65 -10.80
CA LYS A 16 -0.89 16.26 -10.73
C LYS A 16 0.03 15.48 -9.79
N GLU A 17 -0.42 15.16 -8.58
CA GLU A 17 0.38 14.39 -7.63
C GLU A 17 0.78 13.01 -8.19
N ASP A 18 -0.11 12.33 -8.91
CA ASP A 18 0.16 11.01 -9.51
C ASP A 18 1.19 11.09 -10.65
N ILE A 19 1.12 12.11 -11.51
CA ILE A 19 2.16 12.40 -12.52
C ILE A 19 3.50 12.64 -11.85
N TYR A 20 3.55 13.47 -10.80
CA TYR A 20 4.80 13.78 -10.09
C TYR A 20 5.40 12.56 -9.39
N LYS A 21 4.58 11.59 -8.98
CA LYS A 21 5.03 10.36 -8.31
C LYS A 21 5.35 9.21 -9.26
N ASP A 22 5.20 9.43 -10.57
CA ASP A 22 5.36 8.41 -11.61
C ASP A 22 4.43 7.20 -11.39
N VAL A 23 3.22 7.47 -10.88
CA VAL A 23 2.17 6.47 -10.67
C VAL A 23 1.00 6.79 -11.61
N PRO A 24 1.18 6.76 -12.95
CA PRO A 24 0.07 7.00 -13.85
C PRO A 24 -0.99 5.93 -13.61
N VAL A 25 -2.20 6.40 -13.32
CA VAL A 25 -3.43 5.59 -13.34
C VAL A 25 -3.96 5.68 -14.76
N GLU A 26 -4.09 4.55 -15.45
CA GLU A 26 -4.70 4.53 -16.78
C GLU A 26 -6.19 4.90 -16.66
N GLU A 27 -6.57 6.06 -17.19
CA GLU A 27 -7.90 6.64 -17.03
C GLU A 27 -9.02 5.88 -17.77
N ASN A 28 -8.66 4.95 -18.66
CA ASN A 28 -9.60 4.30 -19.58
C ASN A 28 -9.90 2.82 -19.27
N LEU A 29 -9.38 2.25 -18.17
CA LEU A 29 -9.69 0.86 -17.82
C LEU A 29 -11.12 0.74 -17.29
N SER A 30 -11.89 -0.18 -17.85
CA SER A 30 -13.20 -0.53 -17.32
C SER A 30 -13.06 -1.22 -15.95
N ARG A 31 -14.13 -1.18 -15.13
CA ARG A 31 -14.14 -1.86 -13.83
C ARG A 31 -13.85 -3.37 -13.95
N ALA A 32 -14.28 -4.01 -15.03
CA ALA A 32 -14.04 -5.43 -15.27
C ALA A 32 -12.56 -5.72 -15.56
N GLU A 33 -11.88 -4.84 -16.30
CA GLU A 33 -10.44 -4.96 -16.56
C GLU A 33 -9.63 -4.71 -15.30
N ILE A 34 -10.00 -3.71 -14.49
CA ILE A 34 -9.37 -3.45 -13.19
C ILE A 34 -9.50 -4.67 -12.28
N GLU A 35 -10.69 -5.27 -12.18
CA GLU A 35 -10.90 -6.45 -11.33
C GLU A 35 -10.10 -7.67 -11.80
N LYS A 36 -10.08 -7.91 -13.12
CA LYS A 36 -9.28 -8.98 -13.73
C LYS A 36 -7.79 -8.78 -13.45
N HIS A 37 -7.30 -7.56 -13.63
CA HIS A 37 -5.90 -7.23 -13.38
C HIS A 37 -5.56 -7.29 -11.88
N ARG A 38 -6.45 -6.81 -11.00
CA ARG A 38 -6.31 -6.93 -9.55
C ARG A 38 -6.15 -8.37 -9.13
N THR A 39 -7.02 -9.26 -9.60
CA THR A 39 -6.96 -10.70 -9.32
C THR A 39 -5.63 -11.31 -9.79
N TRP A 40 -5.14 -10.90 -10.95
CA TRP A 40 -3.82 -11.31 -11.44
C TRP A 40 -2.70 -10.84 -10.52
N LEU A 41 -2.67 -9.55 -10.14
CA LEU A 41 -1.66 -8.99 -9.27
C LEU A 41 -1.67 -9.66 -7.89
N GLU A 42 -2.85 -9.92 -7.32
CA GLU A 42 -2.98 -10.62 -6.03
C GLU A 42 -2.45 -12.06 -6.10
N ALA A 43 -2.50 -12.72 -7.26
CA ALA A 43 -1.81 -14.00 -7.48
C ALA A 43 -0.29 -13.87 -7.68
N HIS A 44 0.23 -12.66 -8.00
CA HIS A 44 1.63 -12.38 -8.29
C HIS A 44 2.20 -11.27 -7.39
N PRO A 45 2.49 -11.56 -6.10
CA PRO A 45 2.81 -10.51 -5.12
C PRO A 45 3.99 -9.61 -5.46
N ILE A 46 5.00 -10.11 -6.18
CA ILE A 46 6.14 -9.27 -6.59
C ILE A 46 5.71 -8.25 -7.66
N GLU A 47 4.85 -8.65 -8.58
CA GLU A 47 4.27 -7.75 -9.59
C GLU A 47 3.32 -6.75 -8.93
N TRP A 48 2.49 -7.21 -7.99
CA TRP A 48 1.64 -6.36 -7.17
C TRP A 48 2.43 -5.23 -6.50
N ILE A 49 3.56 -5.57 -5.86
CA ILE A 49 4.41 -4.59 -5.19
C ILE A 49 4.99 -3.58 -6.18
N LYS A 50 5.55 -4.05 -7.31
CA LYS A 50 6.12 -3.16 -8.33
C LYS A 50 5.07 -2.25 -8.94
N PHE A 51 3.85 -2.76 -9.14
CA PHE A 51 2.73 -2.02 -9.69
C PHE A 51 2.24 -0.93 -8.73
N PHE A 52 1.97 -1.25 -7.47
CA PHE A 52 1.40 -0.25 -6.54
C PHE A 52 2.46 0.68 -5.93
N PHE A 53 3.71 0.26 -5.79
CA PHE A 53 4.74 0.99 -5.04
C PHE A 53 5.96 1.36 -5.89
N LEU A 54 5.77 1.83 -7.12
CA LEU A 54 6.85 2.16 -8.05
C LEU A 54 7.92 3.09 -7.43
N ALA A 55 7.49 4.10 -6.67
CA ALA A 55 8.38 5.03 -5.98
C ALA A 55 9.33 4.35 -4.96
N TYR A 56 8.90 3.23 -4.37
CA TYR A 56 9.68 2.43 -3.42
C TYR A 56 10.46 1.30 -4.09
N ALA A 57 9.94 0.75 -5.19
CA ALA A 57 10.47 -0.42 -5.90
C ALA A 57 11.18 -0.05 -7.22
N LYS A 58 11.99 1.02 -7.20
CA LYS A 58 12.75 1.50 -8.38
C LYS A 58 13.81 0.51 -8.84
N SER A 59 14.36 -0.27 -7.92
CA SER A 59 15.35 -1.30 -8.20
C SER A 59 14.74 -2.68 -8.09
N GLU A 60 15.31 -3.63 -8.82
CA GLU A 60 14.93 -5.05 -8.71
C GLU A 60 15.14 -5.56 -7.28
N PHE A 61 14.17 -6.35 -6.81
CA PHE A 61 14.29 -7.03 -5.52
C PHE A 61 15.40 -8.07 -5.57
N ALA A 62 16.25 -8.08 -4.55
CA ALA A 62 17.23 -9.14 -4.36
C ALA A 62 16.52 -10.47 -4.06
N ASP A 63 17.19 -11.58 -4.34
CA ASP A 63 16.59 -12.91 -4.19
C ASP A 63 16.17 -13.23 -2.75
N PHE A 64 16.91 -12.75 -1.76
CA PHE A 64 16.55 -12.94 -0.36
C PHE A 64 15.27 -12.16 0.02
N GLN A 65 15.04 -10.99 -0.58
CA GLN A 65 13.81 -10.21 -0.38
C GLN A 65 12.62 -10.93 -1.02
N LYS A 66 12.79 -11.42 -2.27
CA LYS A 66 11.78 -12.22 -2.96
C LYS A 66 11.40 -13.47 -2.16
N LYS A 67 12.40 -14.19 -1.63
CA LYS A 67 12.20 -15.38 -0.78
C LYS A 67 11.42 -15.04 0.50
N ALA A 68 11.76 -13.94 1.17
CA ALA A 68 11.05 -13.51 2.37
C ALA A 68 9.60 -13.12 2.09
N ILE A 69 9.34 -12.33 1.03
CA ILE A 69 7.97 -11.97 0.62
C ILE A 69 7.14 -13.22 0.35
N LYS A 70 7.66 -14.15 -0.46
CA LYS A 70 6.95 -15.40 -0.77
C LYS A 70 6.66 -16.22 0.49
N ARG A 71 7.64 -16.35 1.39
CA ARG A 71 7.48 -17.12 2.63
C ARG A 71 6.40 -16.52 3.55
N CYS A 72 6.44 -15.21 3.78
CA CYS A 72 5.45 -14.53 4.62
C CYS A 72 4.03 -14.56 4.03
N LEU A 73 3.90 -14.61 2.70
CA LEU A 73 2.60 -14.63 2.03
C LEU A 73 2.08 -16.05 1.77
N ALA A 74 2.90 -17.09 1.94
CA ALA A 74 2.49 -18.48 1.72
C ALA A 74 1.60 -19.03 2.84
N ASN A 75 1.73 -18.52 4.06
CA ASN A 75 0.98 -18.98 5.22
C ASN A 75 0.31 -17.78 5.88
N ASP A 76 -0.97 -17.91 6.24
CA ASP A 76 -1.64 -16.87 7.01
C ASP A 76 -1.04 -16.81 8.42
N GLU A 77 -1.04 -17.93 9.15
CA GLU A 77 -0.43 -18.01 10.47
C GLU A 77 1.07 -18.28 10.36
N TRP A 78 1.86 -17.22 10.49
CA TRP A 78 3.28 -17.27 10.26
C TRP A 78 4.03 -16.40 11.26
N TYR A 79 5.14 -16.92 11.78
CA TYR A 79 6.08 -16.16 12.59
C TYR A 79 7.40 -16.01 11.83
N GLU A 80 7.78 -14.76 11.53
CA GLU A 80 8.97 -14.45 10.75
C GLU A 80 9.94 -13.57 11.52
N VAL A 81 11.23 -13.88 11.44
CA VAL A 81 12.31 -13.01 11.91
C VAL A 81 13.22 -12.61 10.75
N LEU A 82 13.14 -11.33 10.34
CA LEU A 82 13.97 -10.77 9.27
C LEU A 82 15.30 -10.20 9.80
N SER A 83 16.27 -11.09 10.04
CA SER A 83 17.63 -10.71 10.46
C SER A 83 18.48 -10.24 9.26
N TRP A 84 18.25 -8.99 8.84
CA TRP A 84 19.00 -8.34 7.75
C TRP A 84 19.81 -7.17 8.27
N ALA A 85 20.96 -6.92 7.65
CA ALA A 85 21.79 -5.75 7.92
C ALA A 85 21.05 -4.42 7.70
N ARG A 86 21.64 -3.34 8.23
CA ARG A 86 21.15 -1.97 8.02
C ARG A 86 21.12 -1.64 6.53
N SER A 87 20.20 -0.76 6.13
CA SER A 87 20.04 -0.28 4.76
C SER A 87 19.60 -1.33 3.71
N LEU A 88 19.14 -2.51 4.13
CA LEU A 88 18.58 -3.55 3.23
C LEU A 88 17.04 -3.47 3.09
N SER A 89 16.46 -2.28 3.29
CA SER A 89 15.03 -1.99 3.08
C SER A 89 14.05 -2.92 3.82
N LYS A 90 14.45 -3.42 5.00
CA LYS A 90 13.64 -4.34 5.83
C LYS A 90 12.23 -3.79 6.09
N SER A 91 12.13 -2.57 6.62
CA SER A 91 10.85 -1.95 6.95
C SER A 91 9.95 -1.75 5.73
N THR A 92 10.55 -1.44 4.57
CA THR A 92 9.83 -1.28 3.31
C THR A 92 9.28 -2.61 2.81
N VAL A 93 10.07 -3.69 2.87
CA VAL A 93 9.60 -5.04 2.50
C VAL A 93 8.49 -5.52 3.44
N THR A 94 8.65 -5.28 4.75
CA THR A 94 7.59 -5.58 5.73
C THR A 94 6.31 -4.79 5.43
N MET A 95 6.42 -3.51 5.06
CA MET A 95 5.27 -2.70 4.65
C MET A 95 4.53 -3.30 3.47
N PHE A 96 5.23 -3.74 2.43
CA PHE A 96 4.61 -4.38 1.29
C PHE A 96 3.83 -5.64 1.68
N ILE A 97 4.43 -6.51 2.48
CA ILE A 97 3.81 -7.76 2.93
C ILE A 97 2.53 -7.47 3.73
N VAL A 98 2.62 -6.57 4.70
CA VAL A 98 1.49 -6.23 5.58
C VAL A 98 0.37 -5.55 4.79
N MET A 99 0.68 -4.58 3.92
CA MET A 99 -0.32 -3.92 3.08
C MET A 99 -0.99 -4.91 2.12
N PHE A 100 -0.24 -5.85 1.53
CA PHE A 100 -0.81 -6.91 0.71
C PHE A 100 -1.80 -7.76 1.50
N LEU A 101 -1.42 -8.22 2.69
CA LEU A 101 -2.30 -9.03 3.55
C LEU A 101 -3.56 -8.28 3.97
N VAL A 102 -3.47 -6.97 4.21
CA VAL A 102 -4.62 -6.14 4.58
C VAL A 102 -5.55 -5.91 3.39
N LEU A 103 -5.00 -5.52 2.24
CA LEU A 103 -5.80 -5.16 1.06
C LEU A 103 -6.46 -6.39 0.39
N THR A 104 -5.86 -7.57 0.55
CA THR A 104 -6.47 -8.85 0.14
C THR A 104 -7.44 -9.43 1.20
N GLY A 105 -7.65 -8.73 2.32
CA GLY A 105 -8.55 -9.15 3.39
C GLY A 105 -8.06 -10.34 4.24
N ARG A 106 -6.84 -10.82 4.00
CA ARG A 106 -6.20 -11.92 4.75
C ARG A 106 -5.87 -11.52 6.19
N ARG A 107 -5.67 -10.23 6.45
CA ARG A 107 -5.45 -9.66 7.79
C ARG A 107 -6.29 -8.40 7.97
N LYS A 108 -7.06 -8.35 9.06
CA LYS A 108 -7.93 -7.19 9.38
C LYS A 108 -7.37 -6.30 10.48
N ASN A 109 -6.54 -6.88 11.35
CA ASN A 109 -5.93 -6.17 12.47
C ASN A 109 -4.41 -6.25 12.36
N VAL A 110 -3.76 -5.08 12.46
CA VAL A 110 -2.30 -4.94 12.43
C VAL A 110 -1.88 -4.12 13.64
N ILE A 111 -0.93 -4.65 14.41
CA ILE A 111 -0.32 -3.95 15.53
C ILE A 111 1.13 -3.68 15.18
N MET A 112 1.54 -2.41 15.28
CA MET A 112 2.93 -2.02 15.10
C MET A 112 3.56 -1.74 16.46
N ALA A 113 4.50 -2.60 16.86
CA ALA A 113 5.23 -2.45 18.11
C ALA A 113 6.65 -1.94 17.85
N SER A 114 7.13 -1.05 18.72
CA SER A 114 8.51 -0.58 18.75
C SER A 114 8.91 -0.26 20.19
N ALA A 115 10.17 0.15 20.40
CA ALA A 115 10.66 0.53 21.73
C ALA A 115 9.94 1.77 22.29
N THR A 116 9.42 2.64 21.42
CA THR A 116 8.62 3.82 21.80
C THR A 116 7.44 4.00 20.85
N GLU A 117 6.40 4.71 21.30
CA GLU A 117 5.23 5.04 20.47
C GLU A 117 5.64 5.87 19.24
N ASP A 118 6.48 6.90 19.42
CA ASP A 118 6.97 7.73 18.30
C ASP A 118 7.70 6.91 17.22
N ALA A 119 8.47 5.90 17.63
CA ALA A 119 9.14 5.01 16.70
C ALA A 119 8.14 4.13 15.92
N ALA A 120 7.08 3.67 16.58
CA ALA A 120 5.99 2.94 15.93
C ALA A 120 5.19 3.85 14.98
N ILE A 121 4.84 5.07 15.39
CA ILE A 121 4.17 6.08 14.54
C ILE A 121 5.01 6.36 13.29
N ARG A 122 6.32 6.54 13.43
CA ARG A 122 7.24 6.75 12.29
C ARG A 122 7.22 5.58 11.31
N LEU A 123 7.13 4.34 11.81
CA LEU A 123 7.03 3.14 10.98
C LEU A 123 5.63 2.98 10.35
N LEU A 124 4.56 3.48 10.98
CA LEU A 124 3.20 3.49 10.43
C LEU A 124 2.99 4.56 9.35
N LYS A 125 3.71 5.68 9.43
CA LYS A 125 3.56 6.83 8.52
C LYS A 125 3.56 6.45 7.03
N PRO A 126 4.47 5.58 6.52
CA PRO A 126 4.44 5.14 5.12
C PRO A 126 3.15 4.40 4.73
N TYR A 127 2.56 3.62 5.63
CA TYR A 127 1.29 2.92 5.37
C TYR A 127 0.17 3.91 5.18
N LYS A 128 0.00 4.81 6.15
CA LYS A 128 -1.01 5.89 6.12
C LYS A 128 -0.87 6.74 4.87
N THR A 129 0.36 7.15 4.54
CA THR A 129 0.64 7.97 3.35
C THR A 129 0.25 7.25 2.05
N ASN A 130 0.51 5.94 1.94
CA ASN A 130 0.09 5.18 0.76
C ASN A 130 -1.44 5.03 0.70
N PHE A 131 -2.12 4.78 1.82
CA PHE A 131 -3.59 4.69 1.83
C PHE A 131 -4.28 6.03 1.50
N GLU A 132 -3.64 7.15 1.84
CA GLU A 132 -4.14 8.50 1.54
C GLU A 132 -3.89 8.92 0.09
N LYS A 133 -2.67 8.66 -0.42
CA LYS A 133 -2.14 9.37 -1.59
C LYS A 133 -1.75 8.49 -2.77
N ASN A 134 -1.92 7.19 -2.70
CA ASN A 134 -1.56 6.30 -3.80
C ASN A 134 -2.75 6.14 -4.76
N GLY A 135 -2.70 6.82 -5.91
CA GLY A 135 -3.75 6.79 -6.93
C GLY A 135 -4.07 5.38 -7.45
N ARG A 136 -3.05 4.52 -7.64
CA ARG A 136 -3.28 3.13 -8.06
C ARG A 136 -4.03 2.34 -6.98
N LEU A 137 -3.66 2.46 -5.71
CA LEU A 137 -4.42 1.80 -4.64
C LEU A 137 -5.86 2.29 -4.61
N LYS A 138 -6.08 3.60 -4.75
CA LYS A 138 -7.44 4.19 -4.82
C LYS A 138 -8.25 3.67 -6.01
N ALA A 139 -7.62 3.50 -7.17
CA ALA A 139 -8.27 2.98 -8.37
C ALA A 139 -8.66 1.49 -8.26
N TYR A 140 -7.82 0.67 -7.63
CA TYR A 140 -8.01 -0.80 -7.55
C TYR A 140 -8.79 -1.26 -6.31
N TYR A 141 -8.65 -0.56 -5.18
CA TYR A 141 -9.26 -0.92 -3.90
C TYR A 141 -10.31 0.10 -3.42
N GLY A 142 -10.53 1.17 -4.18
CA GLY A 142 -11.44 2.26 -3.83
C GLY A 142 -10.84 3.22 -2.79
N ASN A 143 -11.68 4.14 -2.28
CA ASN A 143 -11.24 5.05 -1.22
C ASN A 143 -11.04 4.29 0.11
N LEU A 144 -9.80 4.23 0.57
CA LEU A 144 -9.40 3.49 1.76
C LEU A 144 -9.47 4.30 3.06
N VAL A 145 -9.48 5.64 2.97
CA VAL A 145 -9.46 6.53 4.13
C VAL A 145 -10.83 6.57 4.82
N ASN A 146 -10.84 6.38 6.14
CA ASN A 146 -12.02 6.59 6.99
C ASN A 146 -11.81 7.80 7.92
N PRO A 147 -12.32 9.00 7.57
CA PRO A 147 -12.02 10.23 8.31
C PRO A 147 -12.33 10.20 9.81
N GLY A 148 -13.35 9.44 10.24
CA GLY A 148 -13.73 9.32 11.65
C GLY A 148 -12.76 8.52 12.50
N SER A 149 -11.84 7.78 11.88
CA SER A 149 -10.87 6.91 12.57
C SER A 149 -9.53 6.95 11.86
N TRP A 150 -8.95 8.15 11.71
CA TRP A 150 -7.74 8.38 10.91
C TRP A 150 -6.70 9.23 11.65
N LYS A 151 -6.02 8.65 12.65
CA LYS A 151 -4.94 9.31 13.41
C LYS A 151 -3.58 8.76 12.99
N GLU A 152 -2.50 9.38 13.46
CA GLU A 152 -1.13 8.92 13.17
C GLU A 152 -0.76 7.64 13.93
N SER A 153 -1.22 7.49 15.17
CA SER A 153 -0.98 6.32 16.01
C SER A 153 -1.92 5.16 15.74
N ASN A 154 -3.14 5.43 15.25
CA ASN A 154 -4.09 4.40 14.86
C ASN A 154 -5.04 4.88 13.75
N PHE A 155 -5.39 3.97 12.85
CA PHE A 155 -6.38 4.25 11.82
C PHE A 155 -7.09 2.97 11.38
N ILE A 156 -8.33 3.12 10.91
CA ILE A 156 -9.18 2.03 10.40
C ILE A 156 -9.47 2.32 8.93
N LEU A 157 -9.33 1.32 8.05
CA LEU A 157 -9.66 1.50 6.64
C LEU A 157 -11.18 1.54 6.45
N LYS A 158 -11.65 2.11 5.34
CA LYS A 158 -13.09 2.23 5.07
C LYS A 158 -13.82 0.89 5.04
N HIS A 159 -13.13 -0.19 4.68
CA HIS A 159 -13.69 -1.54 4.57
C HIS A 159 -13.60 -2.36 5.87
N GLY A 160 -13.18 -1.72 6.98
CA GLY A 160 -12.90 -2.38 8.26
C GLY A 160 -11.51 -2.98 8.31
#